data_AF-A0A3N5N2P9-F1
#
_entry.id   AF-A0A3N5N2P9-F1
#
_cell.length_a   1.000
_cell.length_b   1.000
_cell.length_c   1.000
_cell.angle_alpha   90.00
_cell.angle_beta   90.00
_cell.angle_gamma   90.00
#
_symmetry.space_group_name_H-M   'P 1'
#
loop_
_entity.id
_entity.type
_entity.pdbx_description
1 polymer ?
#
loop_
_entity_poly.entity_id
_entity_poly.type
_entity_poly.pdbx_seq_one_letter_code
_entity_poly.pdbx_strand_id
1 'polypeptide(L)'
;MKRIVAIGGGGFMMEPGPSALDEYVLGLARAHRPRVCFVPTASGDAEKHLAKYYADFARFRAELSHLAFFRKAMPGAIPLDRIEQRLREQDVIYVGGGNTRSMLAVW
;
A
#
# COMPACT_ATOMS: atom_id res chain seq x y z
N MET A 1 -2.66 13.03 14.71
CA MET A 1 -3.69 13.55 13.78
C MET A 1 -3.78 12.59 12.61
N LYS A 2 -4.98 12.10 12.28
CA LYS A 2 -5.21 11.23 11.11
C LYS A 2 -5.36 12.10 9.86
N ARG A 3 -4.84 11.63 8.73
CA ARG A 3 -4.89 12.34 7.45
C ARG A 3 -5.37 11.37 6.38
N ILE A 4 -6.18 11.86 5.44
CA ILE A 4 -6.58 11.14 4.23
C ILE A 4 -6.03 11.94 3.06
N VAL A 5 -5.25 11.28 2.20
CA VAL A 5 -4.72 11.87 0.97
C VAL A 5 -5.47 11.23 -0.19
N ALA A 6 -6.29 12.03 -0.89
CA ALA A 6 -6.99 11.58 -2.09
C ALA A 6 -6.11 11.85 -3.32
N ILE A 7 -5.89 10.81 -4.13
CA ILE A 7 -4.98 10.83 -5.28
C ILE A 7 -5.80 10.52 -6.53
N GLY A 8 -5.81 11.42 -7.51
CA GLY A 8 -6.55 11.24 -8.78
C GLY A 8 -5.87 10.32 -9.80
N GLY A 9 -4.73 9.74 -9.44
CA GLY A 9 -3.79 9.00 -10.28
C GLY A 9 -2.35 9.43 -9.98
N GLY A 10 -1.37 8.58 -10.26
CA GLY A 10 0.05 8.84 -10.00
C GLY A 10 0.68 7.90 -8.96
N GLY A 11 1.82 8.32 -8.39
CA GLY A 11 2.56 7.53 -7.42
C GLY A 11 3.33 6.39 -8.07
N PHE A 12 3.85 5.49 -7.24
CA PHE A 12 4.62 4.34 -7.68
C PHE A 12 3.89 3.49 -8.71
N MET A 13 2.56 3.49 -8.77
CA MET A 13 1.81 2.66 -9.74
C MET A 13 1.92 3.17 -11.19
N MET A 14 2.15 4.46 -11.40
CA MET A 14 2.10 5.07 -12.74
C MET A 14 3.42 5.71 -13.15
N GLU A 15 4.26 6.10 -12.18
CA GLU A 15 5.51 6.78 -12.47
C GLU A 15 6.65 5.78 -12.75
N PRO A 16 7.54 6.08 -13.72
CA PRO A 16 8.62 5.18 -14.11
C PRO A 16 9.78 5.15 -13.08
N GLY A 17 9.70 5.95 -12.02
CA GLY A 17 10.75 6.08 -11.02
C GLY A 17 10.27 6.84 -9.80
N PRO A 18 11.16 7.57 -9.10
CA PRO A 18 10.82 8.33 -7.91
C PRO A 18 9.58 9.20 -8.04
N SER A 19 8.55 8.91 -7.23
CA SER A 19 7.37 9.75 -7.14
C SER A 19 7.43 10.71 -5.96
N ALA A 20 7.30 12.00 -6.28
CA ALA A 20 7.13 13.07 -5.30
C ALA A 20 5.83 12.88 -4.48
N LEU A 21 4.83 12.20 -5.04
CA LEU A 21 3.59 11.87 -4.35
C LEU A 21 3.84 10.86 -3.23
N ASP A 22 4.59 9.79 -3.51
CA ASP A 22 4.93 8.78 -2.50
C ASP A 22 5.81 9.39 -1.41
N GLU A 23 6.76 10.23 -1.78
CA GLU A 23 7.61 10.98 -0.85
C GLU A 23 6.79 11.91 0.05
N TYR A 24 5.81 12.62 -0.52
CA TYR A 24 4.89 13.43 0.24
C TYR A 24 4.08 12.59 1.23
N VAL A 25 3.47 11.48 0.78
CA VAL A 25 2.67 10.58 1.64
C VAL A 25 3.52 10.02 2.78
N LEU A 26 4.74 9.55 2.51
CA LEU A 26 5.64 9.03 3.52
C LEU A 26 6.13 10.13 4.48
N GLY A 27 6.37 11.35 3.99
CA GLY A 27 6.72 12.50 4.82
C GLY A 27 5.62 12.91 5.81
N LEU A 28 4.36 12.48 5.57
CA LEU A 28 3.27 12.66 6.53
C LEU A 28 3.36 11.69 7.72
N ALA A 29 4.03 10.53 7.54
CA ALA A 29 4.29 9.59 8.61
C ALA A 29 5.39 10.15 9.52
N ARG A 30 5.04 10.49 10.77
CA ARG A 30 5.98 11.07 11.74
C ARG A 30 6.86 9.99 12.38
N ALA A 31 7.46 9.11 11.57
CA ALA A 31 8.27 7.98 12.01
C ALA A 31 9.56 7.90 11.19
N HIS A 32 10.68 7.58 11.85
CA HIS A 32 11.99 7.42 11.19
C HIS A 32 12.05 6.19 10.27
N ARG A 33 11.22 5.19 10.56
CA ARG A 33 11.06 3.98 9.77
C ARG A 33 9.57 3.61 9.71
N PRO A 34 8.77 4.27 8.85
CA PRO A 34 7.32 4.11 8.87
C PRO A 34 6.93 2.70 8.42
N ARG A 35 5.88 2.18 9.05
CA ARG A 35 5.19 0.95 8.68
C ARG A 35 4.16 1.26 7.60
N VAL A 36 4.36 0.68 6.41
CA VAL A 36 3.55 0.96 5.23
C VAL A 36 2.88 -0.34 4.80
N CYS A 37 1.56 -0.29 4.69
CA CYS A 37 0.76 -1.39 4.14
C CYS A 37 0.15 -0.98 2.81
N PHE A 38 0.44 -1.74 1.75
CA PHE A 38 -0.22 -1.58 0.47
C PHE A 38 -1.48 -2.46 0.37
N VAL A 39 -2.58 -1.91 -0.12
CA VAL A 39 -3.86 -2.59 -0.33
C VAL A 39 -4.23 -2.56 -1.83
N PRO A 40 -3.76 -3.54 -2.63
CA PRO A 40 -3.98 -3.63 -4.08
C PRO A 40 -5.35 -4.18 -4.50
N THR A 41 -6.34 -4.26 -3.60
CA THR A 41 -7.61 -4.97 -3.84
C THR A 41 -8.34 -4.51 -5.10
N ALA A 42 -8.31 -3.21 -5.42
CA ALA A 42 -8.92 -2.66 -6.64
C ALA A 42 -8.34 -3.24 -7.95
N SER A 43 -7.11 -3.73 -7.91
CA SER A 43 -6.44 -4.39 -9.04
C SER A 43 -6.53 -5.92 -9.01
N GLY A 44 -7.31 -6.50 -8.09
CA GLY A 44 -7.34 -7.95 -7.85
C GLY A 44 -6.00 -8.48 -7.37
N ASP A 45 -5.31 -7.69 -6.53
CA ASP A 45 -3.98 -8.00 -5.98
C ASP A 45 -2.91 -8.27 -7.05
N ALA A 46 -2.96 -7.59 -8.21
CA ALA A 46 -2.05 -7.82 -9.32
C ALA A 46 -0.55 -7.88 -8.92
N GLU A 47 0.15 -8.93 -9.35
CA GLU A 47 1.57 -9.18 -9.03
C GLU A 47 2.46 -8.02 -9.40
N LYS A 48 2.22 -7.45 -10.58
CA LYS A 48 2.97 -6.31 -11.09
C LYS A 48 2.90 -5.11 -10.15
N HIS A 49 1.77 -4.89 -9.48
CA HIS A 49 1.60 -3.78 -8.54
C HIS A 49 2.31 -4.08 -7.22
N LEU A 50 2.22 -5.32 -6.72
CA LEU A 50 2.98 -5.75 -5.54
C LEU A 50 4.50 -5.65 -5.78
N ALA A 51 4.98 -6.17 -6.91
CA ALA A 51 6.40 -6.10 -7.28
C ALA A 51 6.87 -4.65 -7.40
N LYS A 52 6.09 -3.78 -8.05
CA LYS A 52 6.42 -2.36 -8.19
C LYS A 52 6.39 -1.63 -6.84
N TYR A 53 5.42 -1.94 -5.97
CA TYR A 53 5.37 -1.42 -4.61
C TYR A 53 6.66 -1.75 -3.85
N TYR A 54 7.04 -3.02 -3.80
CA TYR A 54 8.26 -3.43 -3.11
C TYR A 54 9.54 -2.84 -3.71
N ALA A 55 9.63 -2.76 -5.05
CA ALA A 55 10.78 -2.18 -5.73
C ALA A 55 10.91 -0.67 -5.46
N ASP A 56 9.82 0.09 -5.63
CA ASP A 56 9.85 1.54 -5.49
C ASP A 56 9.90 1.98 -4.03
N PHE A 57 9.35 1.20 -3.10
CA PHE A 57 9.40 1.52 -1.68
C PHE A 57 10.67 1.01 -0.98
N ALA A 58 11.43 0.09 -1.58
CA ALA A 58 12.70 -0.37 -1.01
C ALA A 58 13.74 0.75 -0.86
N ARG A 59 13.62 1.83 -1.64
CA ARG A 59 14.48 3.03 -1.51
C ARG A 59 14.19 3.82 -0.23
N PHE A 60 13.01 3.65 0.35
CA PHE A 60 12.65 4.29 1.61
C PHE A 60 13.06 3.41 2.77
N ARG A 61 13.52 4.04 3.86
CA ARG A 61 13.72 3.35 5.12
C ARG A 61 12.36 3.05 5.74
N ALA A 62 11.64 2.04 5.25
CA ALA A 62 10.29 1.68 5.68
C ALA A 62 10.14 0.19 5.99
N GLU A 63 9.12 -0.14 6.76
CA GLU A 63 8.68 -1.52 7.00
C GLU A 63 7.48 -1.82 6.11
N LEU A 64 7.71 -2.66 5.11
CA LEU A 64 6.74 -2.89 4.05
C LEU A 64 5.89 -4.13 4.33
N SER A 65 4.58 -3.96 4.23
CA SER A 65 3.59 -5.02 4.25
C SER A 65 2.55 -4.82 3.15
N HIS A 66 1.74 -5.83 2.88
CA HIS A 66 0.59 -5.73 1.98
C HIS A 66 -0.57 -6.59 2.45
N LEU A 67 -1.77 -6.26 1.99
CA LEU A 67 -2.96 -7.09 2.14
C LEU A 67 -3.30 -7.73 0.78
N ALA A 68 -3.56 -9.03 0.74
CA ALA A 68 -3.97 -9.72 -0.48
C ALA A 68 -5.07 -10.74 -0.18
N PHE A 69 -6.22 -10.58 -0.84
CA PHE A 69 -7.39 -11.46 -0.74
C PHE A 69 -7.42 -12.53 -1.84
N PHE A 70 -6.83 -12.24 -2.99
CA PHE A 70 -6.92 -13.03 -4.22
C PHE A 70 -5.62 -13.74 -4.57
N ARG A 71 -4.63 -13.71 -3.68
CA ARG A 71 -3.32 -14.33 -3.88
C ARG A 71 -2.88 -15.15 -2.68
N LYS A 72 -2.00 -16.11 -2.95
CA LYS A 72 -1.29 -16.83 -1.91
C LYS A 72 -0.44 -15.85 -1.11
N ALA A 73 -0.40 -16.06 0.21
CA ALA A 73 0.45 -15.28 1.09
C ALA A 73 1.92 -15.41 0.66
N MET A 74 2.60 -14.27 0.59
CA MET A 74 4.03 -14.15 0.32
C MET A 74 4.68 -13.33 1.45
N PRO A 75 6.01 -13.27 1.57
CA PRO A 75 6.66 -12.46 2.59
C PRO A 75 6.13 -11.02 2.62
N GLY A 76 5.80 -10.54 3.81
CA GLY A 76 5.18 -9.22 4.02
C GLY A 76 3.65 -9.18 3.88
N ALA A 77 3.00 -10.27 3.50
CA ALA A 77 1.54 -10.36 3.51
C ALA A 77 1.00 -10.32 4.94
N ILE A 78 -0.02 -9.50 5.19
CA ILE A 78 -0.79 -9.51 6.43
C ILE A 78 -1.73 -10.73 6.40
N PRO A 79 -1.70 -11.62 7.42
CA PRO A 79 -2.66 -12.72 7.53
C PRO A 79 -4.10 -12.21 7.63
N LEU A 80 -5.01 -12.85 6.89
CA LEU A 80 -6.41 -12.40 6.79
C LEU A 80 -7.17 -12.49 8.13
N ASP A 81 -6.77 -13.40 9.02
CA ASP A 81 -7.29 -13.55 10.39
C ASP A 81 -6.76 -12.49 11.37
N ARG A 82 -5.83 -11.63 10.92
CA ARG A 82 -5.19 -10.58 11.73
C ARG A 82 -5.29 -9.18 11.10
N ILE A 83 -6.16 -8.99 10.10
CA ILE A 83 -6.27 -7.72 9.33
C ILE A 83 -6.45 -6.53 10.27
N GLU A 84 -7.43 -6.57 11.17
CA GLU A 84 -7.71 -5.44 12.06
C GLU A 84 -6.48 -5.05 12.89
N GLN A 85 -5.88 -6.03 13.58
CA GLN A 85 -4.71 -5.80 14.42
C GLN A 85 -3.57 -5.20 13.59
N ARG A 86 -3.23 -5.83 12.46
CA ARG A 86 -2.05 -5.45 11.68
C ARG A 86 -2.24 -4.14 10.92
N LEU A 87 -3.47 -3.78 10.51
CA LEU A 87 -3.75 -2.48 9.89
C LEU A 87 -3.69 -1.33 10.91
N ARG A 88 -4.11 -1.55 12.16
CA ARG A 88 -4.03 -0.54 13.23
C ARG A 88 -2.59 -0.15 13.60
N GLU A 89 -1.64 -1.03 13.30
CA GLU A 89 -0.23 -0.82 13.57
C GLU A 89 0.52 -0.05 12.45
N GLN A 90 -0.14 0.29 11.34
CA GLN A 90 0.49 0.94 10.20
C GLN A 90 0.53 2.46 10.37
N ASP A 91 1.64 3.07 9.97
CA ASP A 91 1.76 4.53 9.86
C ASP A 91 1.11 5.03 8.57
N VAL A 92 1.16 4.22 7.51
CA VAL A 92 0.57 4.50 6.20
C VAL A 92 -0.18 3.28 5.69
N ILE A 93 -1.44 3.47 5.32
CA ILE A 93 -2.23 2.50 4.55
C ILE A 93 -2.40 3.10 3.15
N TYR A 94 -1.70 2.52 2.17
CA TYR A 94 -1.75 2.95 0.78
C TYR A 94 -2.76 2.09 0.03
N VAL A 95 -3.87 2.67 -0.41
CA VAL A 95 -4.90 1.95 -1.19
C VAL A 95 -4.63 2.12 -2.68
N GLY A 96 -4.41 0.99 -3.38
CA GLY A 96 -4.14 0.97 -4.81
C GLY A 96 -5.35 1.29 -5.67
N GLY A 97 -5.09 1.77 -6.89
CA GLY A 97 -6.11 2.04 -7.90
C GLY A 97 -6.51 0.79 -8.69
N GLY A 98 -7.57 0.92 -9.48
CA GLY A 98 -8.13 -0.16 -10.30
C GLY A 98 -9.64 -0.05 -10.41
N ASN A 99 -10.35 -1.17 -10.28
CA ASN A 99 -11.81 -1.18 -10.25
C ASN A 99 -12.33 -0.97 -8.82
N THR A 100 -12.70 0.27 -8.49
CA THR A 100 -13.25 0.65 -7.18
C THR A 100 -14.55 -0.09 -6.85
N ARG A 101 -15.41 -0.35 -7.86
CA ARG A 101 -16.66 -1.09 -7.64
C ARG A 101 -16.38 -2.51 -7.17
N SER A 102 -15.44 -3.21 -7.82
CA SER A 102 -15.03 -4.55 -7.40
C SER A 102 -14.38 -4.53 -6.02
N MET A 103 -13.52 -3.55 -5.72
CA MET A 103 -12.91 -3.40 -4.40
C MET A 103 -13.95 -3.30 -3.28
N LEU A 104 -14.96 -2.44 -3.45
CA LEU A 104 -16.04 -2.26 -2.47
C LEU A 104 -16.95 -3.48 -2.31
N ALA A 105 -16.95 -4.42 -3.27
CA ALA A 105 -17.68 -5.68 -3.12
C ALA A 105 -16.89 -6.74 -2.32
N VAL A 106 -15.60 -6.52 -2.08
CA VAL A 106 -14.72 -7.42 -1.31
C VAL A 106 -14.66 -7.00 0.15
N TRP A 107 -14.69 -5.68 0.39
CA TRP A 107 -14.69 -5.08 1.72
C TRP A 107 -16.09 -5.04 2.32
#